data_AF-A0A095A2D9-F1
#
_entry.id   AF-A0A095A2D9-F1
#
_cell.length_a   1.000
_cell.length_b   1.000
_cell.length_c   1.000
_cell.angle_alpha   90.00
_cell.angle_beta   90.00
_cell.angle_gamma   90.00
#
_symmetry.space_group_name_H-M   'P 1'
#
loop_
_entity.id
_entity.type
_entity.pdbx_description
1 polymer ?
#
loop_
_entity_poly.entity_id
_entity_poly.type
_entity_poly.pdbx_seq_one_letter_code
_entity_poly.pdbx_strand_id
1 'polypeptide(L)'
;VMQRLEATILPVIKPKIWIRYVDDTFVIVKKNELENTYKLINNVFNDIKFTMEQESNNQLTFLDILITRINTRKLETQVYRKPTHTDQILNYN
;
A
#
# COMPACT_ATOMS: atom_id res chain seq x y z
N VAL A 1 7.53 -0.15 -15.90
CA VAL A 1 6.11 0.24 -16.00
C VAL A 1 5.66 1.09 -14.81
N MET A 2 5.86 0.62 -13.57
CA MET A 2 5.50 1.38 -12.34
C MET A 2 6.03 2.82 -12.30
N GLN A 3 7.28 3.08 -12.70
CA GLN A 3 7.82 4.44 -12.72
C GLN A 3 7.07 5.38 -13.68
N ARG A 4 6.56 4.86 -14.81
CA ARG A 4 5.73 5.63 -15.74
C ARG A 4 4.34 5.89 -15.16
N LEU A 5 3.74 4.89 -14.50
CA LEU A 5 2.50 5.06 -13.75
C LEU A 5 2.62 6.21 -12.74
N GLU A 6 3.67 6.17 -11.92
CA GLU A 6 3.95 7.16 -10.89
C GLU A 6 4.11 8.56 -11.48
N ALA A 7 4.91 8.69 -12.54
CA ALA A 7 5.12 9.97 -13.22
C ALA A 7 3.81 10.56 -13.78
N THR A 8 2.90 9.72 -14.26
CA THR A 8 1.60 10.14 -14.80
C THR A 8 0.60 10.50 -13.71
N ILE A 9 0.50 9.71 -12.63
CA ILE A 9 -0.62 9.80 -11.69
C ILE A 9 -0.33 10.64 -10.45
N LEU A 10 0.92 10.66 -9.94
CA LEU A 10 1.26 11.37 -8.71
C LEU A 10 0.98 12.88 -8.77
N PRO A 11 1.21 13.60 -9.89
CA PRO A 11 0.85 15.01 -10.00
C PRO A 11 -0.66 15.26 -9.91
N VAL A 12 -1.48 14.27 -10.25
CA VAL A 12 -2.96 14.35 -10.26
C VAL A 12 -3.52 14.07 -8.88
N ILE A 13 -3.20 12.91 -8.29
CA ILE A 13 -3.80 12.44 -7.04
C ILE A 13 -3.16 13.07 -5.79
N LYS A 14 -1.92 13.57 -5.91
CA LYS A 14 -1.15 14.27 -4.86
C LYS A 14 -1.28 13.58 -3.48
N PRO A 15 -0.82 12.34 -3.36
CA PRO A 15 -0.99 11.59 -2.12
C PRO A 15 -0.14 12.21 -1.01
N LYS A 16 -0.56 12.03 0.25
CA LYS A 16 0.24 12.47 1.41
C LYS A 16 1.51 11.63 1.56
N ILE A 17 1.40 10.32 1.30
CA ILE A 17 2.50 9.37 1.29
C ILE A 17 2.31 8.44 0.10
N TRP A 18 3.41 8.16 -0.61
CA TRP A 18 3.52 7.10 -1.61
C TRP A 18 4.83 6.35 -1.37
N ILE A 19 4.74 5.08 -1.01
CA ILE A 19 5.89 4.18 -0.83
C ILE A 19 5.67 2.98 -1.73
N ARG A 20 6.73 2.57 -2.45
CA ARG A 20 6.69 1.41 -3.34
C ARG A 20 7.78 0.42 -2.99
N TYR A 21 7.43 -0.86 -2.96
CA TYR A 21 8.34 -1.99 -2.91
C TYR A 21 8.06 -2.90 -4.09
N VAL A 22 8.94 -2.91 -5.09
CA VAL A 22 8.74 -3.59 -6.38
C VAL A 22 7.40 -3.17 -7.03
N ASP A 23 6.36 -3.99 -6.91
CA ASP A 23 5.00 -3.84 -7.42
C ASP A 23 3.98 -3.44 -6.34
N ASP A 24 4.26 -3.66 -5.07
CA ASP A 24 3.40 -3.27 -3.95
C ASP A 24 3.55 -1.79 -3.60
N THR A 25 2.42 -1.12 -3.33
CA THR A 25 2.39 0.30 -2.96
C THR A 25 1.60 0.55 -1.69
N PHE A 26 2.16 1.35 -0.79
CA PHE A 26 1.47 1.92 0.37
C PHE A 26 1.18 3.40 0.11
N VAL A 27 -0.11 3.78 0.17
CA VAL A 27 -0.57 5.09 -0.25
C VAL A 27 -1.48 5.70 0.81
N ILE A 28 -1.24 6.96 1.16
CA ILE A 28 -2.15 7.73 2.03
C ILE A 28 -2.78 8.85 1.20
N VAL A 29 -4.10 8.79 1.04
CA VAL A 29 -4.93 9.82 0.40
C VAL A 29 -6.06 10.28 1.31
N LYS A 30 -6.78 11.32 0.90
CA LYS A 30 -8.01 11.74 1.59
C LYS A 30 -9.10 10.68 1.39
N LYS A 31 -9.88 10.41 2.44
CA LYS A 31 -10.91 9.36 2.43
C LYS A 31 -11.95 9.54 1.32
N ASN A 32 -12.34 10.79 1.02
CA ASN A 32 -13.29 11.11 -0.04
C ASN A 32 -12.70 10.94 -1.46
N GLU A 33 -11.37 10.94 -1.61
CA GLU A 33 -10.68 10.77 -2.90
C GLU A 33 -10.25 9.32 -3.15
N LEU A 34 -10.48 8.41 -2.20
CA LEU A 34 -9.96 7.04 -2.25
C LEU A 34 -10.43 6.29 -3.51
N GLU A 35 -11.74 6.28 -3.76
CA GLU A 35 -12.32 5.56 -4.90
C GLU A 35 -11.91 6.20 -6.24
N ASN A 36 -11.86 7.54 -6.29
CA ASN A 36 -11.39 8.28 -7.46
C ASN A 36 -9.93 7.95 -7.77
N THR A 37 -9.07 7.96 -6.74
CA THR A 37 -7.66 7.60 -6.84
C THR A 37 -7.48 6.18 -7.38
N TYR A 38 -8.23 5.22 -6.83
CA TYR A 38 -8.18 3.82 -7.27
C TYR A 38 -8.59 3.64 -8.74
N LYS A 39 -9.67 4.32 -9.17
CA LYS A 39 -10.12 4.33 -10.58
C LYS A 39 -9.07 4.93 -11.50
N LEU A 40 -8.51 6.08 -11.12
CA LEU A 40 -7.49 6.77 -11.92
C LEU A 40 -6.25 5.89 -12.12
N ILE A 41 -5.73 5.27 -11.06
CA ILE A 41 -4.57 4.36 -11.12
C ILE A 41 -4.86 3.18 -12.06
N ASN A 42 -6.04 2.56 -11.95
CA ASN A 42 -6.44 1.42 -12.77
C ASN A 42 -6.76 1.76 -14.23
N ASN A 43 -6.89 3.04 -14.57
CA ASN A 43 -7.18 3.50 -15.93
C ASN A 43 -5.91 3.92 -16.69
N VAL A 44 -4.74 3.99 -16.05
CA VAL A 44 -3.49 4.40 -16.73
C VAL A 44 -3.03 3.36 -17.75
N PHE A 45 -3.12 2.08 -17.40
CA PHE A 45 -2.73 0.97 -18.27
C PHE A 45 -3.88 -0.03 -18.41
N ASN A 46 -4.11 -0.50 -19.64
CA ASN A 46 -5.13 -1.51 -19.89
C ASN A 46 -4.70 -2.89 -19.39
N ASP A 47 -3.42 -3.21 -19.53
CA ASP A 47 -2.86 -4.54 -19.27
C ASP A 47 -2.53 -4.79 -17.79
N ILE A 48 -2.61 -3.75 -16.95
CA ILE A 48 -2.30 -3.84 -15.51
C ILE A 48 -3.50 -3.37 -14.73
N LYS A 49 -3.92 -4.19 -13.75
CA LYS A 49 -4.95 -3.84 -12.79
C LYS A 49 -4.40 -3.99 -11.38
N PHE A 50 -4.58 -2.94 -10.59
CA PHE A 50 -4.24 -2.88 -9.19
C PHE A 50 -5.42 -3.36 -8.36
N THR A 51 -5.14 -4.16 -7.35
CA THR A 51 -6.05 -4.43 -6.24
C THR A 51 -5.80 -3.42 -5.12
N MET A 52 -6.81 -3.17 -4.28
CA MET A 52 -6.68 -2.24 -3.15
C MET A 52 -7.16 -2.90 -1.86
N GLU A 53 -6.29 -2.90 -0.86
CA GLU A 53 -6.63 -3.15 0.53
C GLU A 53 -6.88 -1.81 1.23
N GLN A 54 -7.92 -1.74 2.07
CA GLN A 54 -8.26 -0.54 2.81
C GLN A 54 -7.93 -0.72 4.28
N GLU A 55 -7.53 0.38 4.92
CA GLU A 55 -7.34 0.46 6.36
C GLU A 55 -8.63 0.03 7.09
N SER A 56 -8.51 -0.93 8.02
CA SER A 56 -9.60 -1.43 8.87
C SER A 56 -9.15 -1.38 10.33
N ASN A 57 -10.03 -0.92 11.23
CA ASN A 57 -9.70 -0.73 12.65
C ASN A 57 -8.41 0.09 12.88
N ASN A 58 -8.17 1.12 12.04
CA ASN A 58 -6.95 1.93 12.03
C ASN A 58 -5.66 1.15 11.73
N GLN A 59 -5.78 -0.01 11.08
CA GLN A 59 -4.67 -0.89 10.76
C GLN A 59 -4.66 -1.24 9.28
N LEU A 60 -3.46 -1.36 8.73
CA LEU A 60 -3.23 -1.86 7.38
C LEU A 60 -1.90 -2.61 7.35
N THR A 61 -1.88 -3.76 6.70
CA THR A 61 -0.64 -4.51 6.46
C THR A 61 0.02 -4.03 5.18
N PHE A 62 1.33 -3.90 5.19
CA PHE A 62 2.14 -3.64 4.01
C PHE A 62 3.39 -4.52 4.09
N LEU A 63 3.52 -5.50 3.18
CA LEU A 63 4.52 -6.57 3.28
C LEU A 63 4.43 -7.27 4.65
N ASP A 64 5.55 -7.45 5.33
CA ASP A 64 5.65 -8.02 6.69
C ASP A 64 5.58 -6.93 7.77
N ILE A 65 4.90 -5.81 7.50
CA ILE A 65 4.75 -4.69 8.44
C ILE A 65 3.27 -4.43 8.70
N LEU A 66 2.86 -4.46 9.97
CA LEU A 66 1.56 -3.95 10.39
C LEU A 66 1.71 -2.48 10.73
N ILE A 67 0.96 -1.64 10.02
CA ILE A 67 0.93 -0.21 10.22
C ILE A 67 -0.34 0.11 11.00
N THR A 68 -0.19 0.70 12.18
CA THR A 68 -1.31 1.15 13.02
C THR A 68 -1.32 2.67 13.06
N ARG A 69 -2.44 3.27 12.69
CA ARG A 69 -2.67 4.71 12.81
C ARG A 69 -3.12 5.03 14.24
N ILE A 70 -2.24 5.70 14.98
CA ILE A 70 -2.54 6.14 16.34
C ILE A 70 -3.32 7.46 16.35
N ASN A 71 -2.97 8.38 15.45
CA ASN A 71 -3.69 9.62 15.22
C ASN A 71 -3.46 10.14 13.77
N THR A 72 -3.96 11.34 13.43
CA THR A 72 -3.86 11.91 12.08
C THR A 72 -2.43 12.16 11.58
N ARG A 73 -1.42 12.17 12.47
CA ARG A 73 -0.02 12.48 12.12
C ARG A 73 0.99 11.42 12.54
N LYS A 74 0.59 10.41 13.32
CA LYS A 74 1.48 9.37 13.84
C LYS A 74 1.03 7.99 13.37
N LEU A 75 1.98 7.27 12.79
CA LEU A 75 1.88 5.85 12.47
C LEU A 75 2.86 5.09 13.37
N GLU A 76 2.46 3.92 13.83
CA GLU A 76 3.31 2.95 14.48
C GLU A 76 3.42 1.71 13.60
N THR A 77 4.61 1.11 13.56
CA THR A 77 4.90 -0.05 12.72
C THR A 77 5.42 -1.18 13.58
N GLN A 78 4.94 -2.39 13.34
CA GLN A 78 5.45 -3.61 13.96
C GLN A 78 5.62 -4.69 12.90
N VAL A 79 6.47 -5.69 13.18
CA VAL A 79 6.59 -6.86 12.31
C VAL A 79 5.26 -7.61 12.29
N TYR A 80 4.72 -7.82 11.09
CA TYR A 80 3.53 -8.62 10.87
C TYR A 80 3.93 -10.03 10.47
N ARG A 81 3.35 -11.02 11.15
CA ARG A 81 3.47 -12.43 10.78
C ARG A 81 2.10 -12.89 10.33
N LYS A 82 2.02 -13.45 9.12
CA LYS A 82 0.76 -14.03 8.62
C LYS A 82 0.26 -15.12 9.58
N PRO A 83 -1.06 -15.32 9.73
CA PRO A 83 -1.60 -16.36 10.60
C PRO A 83 -1.12 -17.79 10.25
N THR A 84 -0.67 -17.99 9.01
CA THR A 84 -0.12 -19.26 8.50
C THR A 84 1.36 -19.45 8.79
N HIS A 85 2.02 -18.51 9.49
CA HIS A 85 3.44 -18.63 9.84
C HIS A 85 3.66 -19.76 10.86
N THR A 86 4.47 -20.75 10.50
CA THR A 86 4.76 -21.94 11.31
C THR A 86 6.03 -21.82 12.16
N ASP A 87 6.66 -20.64 12.21
CA ASP A 87 8.01 -20.40 12.76
C ASP A 87 9.08 -21.33 12.16
N GLN A 88 8.81 -21.94 11.00
CA GLN A 88 9.77 -22.77 10.29
C GLN A 88 10.75 -21.89 9.51
N ILE A 89 12.03 -22.13 9.73
CA ILE A 89 13.13 -21.48 9.02
C ILE A 89 13.84 -22.49 8.12
N LEU A 90 14.28 -22.04 6.94
CA LEU A 90 15.13 -22.86 6.08
C LEU A 90 16.48 -23.05 6.76
N ASN A 91 16.87 -24.32 6.95
CA ASN A 91 18.20 -24.65 7.41
C ASN A 91 19.20 -24.45 6.24
N TYR A 92 20.14 -23.53 6.40
CA TYR A 92 21.22 -23.29 5.44
C TYR A 92 22.42 -24.18 5.82
N ASN A 93 22.32 -25.47 5.48
CA ASN A 93 23.42 -26.43 5.54
C ASN A 93 23.65 -27.05 4.17
#